data_AF-A0A9X1XGK9-F1
#
_entry.id   AF-A0A9X1XGK9-F1
#
_cell.length_a   1.000
_cell.length_b   1.000
_cell.length_c   1.000
_cell.angle_alpha   90.00
_cell.angle_beta   90.00
_cell.angle_gamma   90.00
#
_symmetry.space_group_name_H-M   'P 1'
#
loop_
_entity.id
_entity.type
_entity.pdbx_description
1 polymer ?
#
loop_
_entity_poly.entity_id
_entity_poly.type
_entity_poly.pdbx_seq_one_letter_code
_entity_poly.pdbx_strand_id
1 'polypeptide(L)' 'MDLSQIQIETKVEALTIVIKRSGKKQHEIAHLLNCSNSYLTKVLNYKTPLTKKFEENINQLFQRIDGSGQCIY' A
#
# COMPACT_ATOMS: atom_id res chain seq x y z
N MET A 1 10.74 -10.07 17.25
CA MET A 1 10.83 -8.72 16.63
C MET A 1 9.54 -8.03 16.97
N ASP A 2 9.61 -7.11 17.93
CA ASP A 2 8.50 -6.27 18.37
C ASP A 2 8.28 -5.18 17.30
N LEU A 3 7.08 -5.13 16.71
CA LEU A 3 6.75 -4.27 15.56
C LEU A 3 6.01 -2.99 15.99
N SER A 4 5.80 -2.77 17.31
CA SER A 4 5.05 -1.64 17.86
C SER A 4 5.74 -0.27 17.70
N GLN A 5 6.88 -0.23 17.00
CA GLN A 5 7.69 0.98 16.78
C GLN A 5 7.81 1.42 15.31
N ILE A 6 7.10 0.78 14.38
CA ILE A 6 7.10 1.28 12.99
C ILE A 6 6.20 2.51 12.93
N GLN A 7 6.78 3.70 13.10
CA GLN A 7 6.14 4.95 12.70
C GLN A 7 6.00 4.93 11.19
N ILE A 8 4.77 4.75 10.72
CA ILE A 8 4.44 4.89 9.30
C ILE A 8 4.41 6.39 9.01
N GLU A 9 5.48 6.91 8.43
CA GLU A 9 5.60 8.34 8.10
C GLU A 9 4.90 8.67 6.78
N THR A 10 4.79 7.68 5.88
CA THR A 10 4.24 7.91 4.53
C THR A 10 3.23 6.85 4.08
N LYS A 11 2.27 7.25 3.22
CA LYS A 11 1.33 6.33 2.56
C LYS A 11 2.04 5.23 1.74
N VAL A 12 3.25 5.51 1.27
CA VAL A 12 4.09 4.54 0.54
C VAL A 12 4.58 3.43 1.46
N GLU A 13 4.95 3.74 2.70
CA GLU A 13 5.33 2.73 3.70
C GLU A 13 4.14 1.90 4.13
N ALA A 14 2.99 2.55 4.38
CA ALA A 14 1.73 1.85 4.67
C ALA A 14 1.41 0.84 3.55
N LEU A 15 1.54 1.28 2.29
CA LEU A 15 1.32 0.42 1.14
C LEU A 15 2.33 -0.73 1.06
N THR A 16 3.60 -0.46 1.35
CA THR A 16 4.66 -1.48 1.39
C THR A 16 4.37 -2.56 2.43
N ILE A 17 3.89 -2.14 3.62
CA ILE A 17 3.48 -3.06 4.69
C ILE A 17 2.29 -3.89 4.25
N VAL A 18 1.27 -3.28 3.65
CA VAL A 18 0.09 -3.99 3.12
C VAL A 18 0.49 -5.03 2.08
N ILE A 19 1.37 -4.68 1.13
CA ILE A 19 1.85 -5.63 0.13
C ILE A 19 2.50 -6.84 0.82
N LYS A 20 3.41 -6.60 1.76
CA LYS A 20 4.12 -7.65 2.50
C LYS A 20 3.18 -8.52 3.35
N ARG A 21 2.21 -7.91 4.04
CA ARG A 21 1.27 -8.61 4.93
C ARG A 21 0.14 -9.32 4.18
N SER A 22 -0.24 -8.84 3.00
CA SER A 22 -1.32 -9.43 2.20
C SER A 22 -1.00 -10.81 1.62
N GLY A 23 0.28 -11.18 1.55
CA GLY A 23 0.75 -12.38 0.85
C GLY A 23 0.52 -12.35 -0.67
N LYS A 24 -0.03 -11.25 -1.23
CA LYS A 24 -0.29 -11.08 -2.64
C LYS A 24 0.97 -10.67 -3.39
N LYS A 25 1.09 -11.12 -4.63
CA LYS A 25 2.16 -10.69 -5.52
C LYS A 25 1.95 -9.23 -5.91
N GLN A 26 3.04 -8.51 -6.13
CA GLN A 26 2.99 -7.08 -6.44
C GLN A 26 2.09 -6.72 -7.64
N HIS A 27 2.01 -7.59 -8.65
CA HIS A 27 1.12 -7.37 -9.80
C HIS A 27 -0.37 -7.47 -9.45
N GLU A 28 -0.74 -8.29 -8.48
CA GLU A 28 -2.13 -8.38 -7.98
C GLU A 28 -2.51 -7.10 -7.24
N ILE A 29 -1.58 -6.56 -6.44
CA ILE A 29 -1.79 -5.27 -5.76
C ILE A 29 -1.86 -4.13 -6.78
N ALA A 30 -1.02 -4.15 -7.81
CA ALA A 30 -1.10 -3.18 -8.90
C ALA A 30 -2.48 -3.19 -9.58
N HIS A 31 -3.05 -4.39 -9.78
CA HIS A 31 -4.41 -4.55 -10.32
C HIS A 31 -5.47 -4.01 -9.36
N LEU A 32 -5.36 -4.28 -8.04
CA LEU A 32 -6.29 -3.74 -7.04
C LEU A 32 -6.25 -2.20 -6.96
N LEU A 33 -5.07 -1.61 -7.16
CA LEU A 33 -4.87 -0.16 -7.19
C LEU A 33 -5.12 0.47 -8.56
N ASN A 34 -5.57 -0.33 -9.54
CA ASN A 34 -5.81 0.10 -10.91
C ASN A 34 -4.62 0.88 -11.52
N CYS A 35 -3.43 0.33 -11.38
CA CYS A 35 -2.18 0.92 -11.86
C CYS A 35 -1.29 -0.12 -12.54
N SER A 36 -0.28 0.34 -13.29
CA SER A 36 0.71 -0.57 -13.87
C SER A 36 1.71 -1.04 -12.81
N ASN A 37 2.19 -2.28 -12.94
CA ASN A 37 3.20 -2.84 -12.03
C ASN A 37 4.49 -2.00 -12.01
N SER A 38 4.90 -1.46 -13.17
CA SER A 38 6.06 -0.57 -13.28
C SER A 38 5.86 0.74 -12.51
N TYR A 39 4.67 1.35 -12.59
CA TYR A 39 4.35 2.54 -11.82
C TYR A 39 4.35 2.26 -10.31
N LEU A 40 3.73 1.16 -9.88
CA LEU A 40 3.77 0.73 -8.47
C LEU A 40 5.21 0.55 -7.97
N THR A 41 6.07 -0.13 -8.74
CA THR A 41 7.50 -0.26 -8.40
C THR A 41 8.18 1.10 -8.23
N LYS A 42 7.92 2.06 -9.13
CA LYS A 42 8.54 3.39 -9.03
C LYS A 42 8.08 4.13 -7.79
N VAL A 43 6.80 4.05 -7.45
CA VAL A 43 6.24 4.65 -6.24
C VAL A 43 6.84 4.03 -4.97
N LEU A 44 6.89 2.70 -4.88
CA LEU A 44 7.47 2.00 -3.72
C LEU A 44 8.96 2.29 -3.52
N ASN A 45 9.67 2.64 -4.60
CA ASN A 45 11.07 3.04 -4.55
C ASN A 45 11.26 4.57 -4.48
N TYR A 46 10.21 5.35 -4.21
CA TYR A 46 10.24 6.82 -4.14
C TYR A 46 10.76 7.52 -5.40
N LYS A 47 10.76 6.84 -6.56
CA LYS A 47 11.22 7.37 -7.85
C LYS A 47 10.16 8.21 -8.56
N THR A 48 8.92 8.21 -8.07
CA THR A 48 7.81 8.95 -8.66
C THR A 48 6.86 9.37 -7.55
N PRO A 49 6.40 10.64 -7.54
CA PRO A 49 5.46 11.13 -6.54
C PRO A 49 4.09 10.46 -6.69
N LEU A 50 3.35 10.40 -5.59
CA LEU A 50 1.96 9.94 -5.59
C LEU A 50 1.08 10.95 -6.34
N THR A 51 0.29 10.46 -7.29
CA THR A 51 -0.77 11.26 -7.90
C THR A 51 -2.01 11.23 -7.02
N LYS A 52 -2.83 12.30 -7.03
CA LYS A 52 -4.08 12.36 -6.24
C LYS A 52 -4.98 11.14 -6.45
N LYS A 53 -5.18 10.76 -7.72
CA LYS A 53 -5.97 9.57 -8.09
C LYS A 53 -5.41 8.27 -7.48
N PHE A 54 -4.08 8.14 -7.45
CA PHE A 54 -3.45 6.96 -6.87
C PHE A 54 -3.54 6.95 -5.34
N GLU A 55 -3.46 8.11 -4.69
CA GLU A 55 -3.75 8.20 -3.26
C GLU A 55 -5.19 7.82 -2.91
N GLU A 56 -6.17 8.23 -3.73
CA GLU A 56 -7.56 7.82 -3.54
C GLU A 56 -7.72 6.31 -3.64
N ASN A 57 -7.07 5.67 -4.62
CA ASN A 57 -7.07 4.21 -4.77
C ASN A 57 -6.43 3.51 -3.56
N ILE A 58 -5.34 4.06 -3.02
CA ILE A 58 -4.71 3.54 -1.79
C ILE A 58 -5.67 3.65 -0.60
N ASN A 59 -6.31 4.81 -0.43
CA ASN A 59 -7.26 5.02 0.66
C ASN A 59 -8.44 4.05 0.57
N GLN A 60 -8.99 3.82 -0.63
CA GLN A 60 -10.04 2.83 -0.85
C GLN A 60 -9.57 1.41 -0.52
N LEU A 61 -8.33 1.06 -0.89
CA LEU A 61 -7.75 -0.23 -0.55
C LEU A 61 -7.63 -0.38 0.97
N PHE A 62 -7.14 0.64 1.68
CA PHE A 62 -7.03 0.63 3.14
C PHE A 62 -8.39 0.52 3.82
N GLN A 63 -9.40 1.27 3.36
CA GLN A 63 -10.77 1.15 3.90
C GLN A 63 -11.38 -0.24 3.70
N ARG A 64 -11.10 -0.89 2.56
CA ARG A 64 -11.54 -2.27 2.33
C ARG A 64 -10.87 -3.24 3.29
N ILE A 65 -9.59 -3.04 3.60
CA ILE A 65 -8.84 -3.90 4.53
C ILE A 65 -9.29 -3.64 5.99
N ASP A 66 -9.46 -2.38 6.38
CA ASP A 66 -9.90 -1.96 7.71
C ASP A 66 -11.34 -2.43 8.03
N GLY A 67 -12.26 -2.27 7.07
CA GLY A 67 -13.63 -2.78 7.16
C GLY A 67 -13.77 -4.30 7.14
N SER A 68 -12.67 -5.04 6.91
CA SER A 68 -12.61 -6.51 6.97
C SER A 68 -12.29 -7.05 8.38
N GLY A 69 -12.14 -6.19 9.39
CA GLY A 69 -11.98 -6.63 10.79
C GLY A 69 -10.58 -7.15 11.16
N GLN A 70 -9.53 -6.76 10.44
CA GLN A 70 -8.15 -6.97 10.89
C GLN A 70 -7.43 -5.64 11.10
N CYS A 71 -7.67 -5.06 12.27
CA CYS A 71 -6.80 -4.04 12.86
C CYS A 71 -5.41 -4.64 13.09
N ILE A 72 -4.41 -4.15 12.38
CA ILE A 72 -3.02 -4.27 12.82
C ILE A 72 -2.30 -2.98 12.45
N TYR A 73 -2.36 -1.98 13.34
CA TYR A 73 -1.35 -0.93 13.43
C TYR A 73 -0.03 -1.59 13.84
#